data_AF-A0A239D834-F1
#
_entry.id   AF-A0A239D834-F1
#
_cell.length_a   1.000
_cell.length_b   1.000
_cell.length_c   1.000
_cell.angle_alpha   90.00
_cell.angle_beta   90.00
_cell.angle_gamma   90.00
#
_symmetry.space_group_name_H-M   'P 1'
#
loop_
_entity.id
_entity.type
_entity.pdbx_description
1 polymer ?
#
loop_
_entity_poly.entity_id
_entity_poly.type
_entity_poly.pdbx_seq_one_letter_code
_entity_poly.pdbx_strand_id
1 'polypeptide(L)'
;MLCALSIILSSVNKVIFMRLEVLSHIVIKFALGLFMLAQSLYHIVIYGSYISKLEMYLRSTEVLDNNLFQLVAPLFPFLEFALGLMLILEVYYKETIMMTVVIFCSITIIYFLTDYQMSNSLLMLLLSLLSIWLFVNRLYGHKYKKLSYL
;
A
#
# COMPACT_ATOMS: atom_id res chain seq x y z
N MET A 1 23.80 -34.55 -26.50
CA MET A 1 24.04 -34.12 -25.11
C MET A 1 23.77 -32.62 -24.88
N LEU A 2 24.22 -31.71 -25.76
CA LEU A 2 24.04 -30.25 -25.58
C LEU A 2 22.56 -29.78 -25.53
N CYS A 3 21.65 -30.36 -26.33
CA CYS A 3 20.22 -30.02 -26.25
C CYS A 3 19.52 -30.48 -24.97
N ALA A 4 19.91 -31.62 -24.41
CA ALA A 4 19.33 -32.08 -23.14
C ALA A 4 19.77 -31.17 -21.99
N LEU A 5 21.02 -30.69 -22.02
CA LEU A 5 21.55 -29.77 -21.04
C LEU A 5 20.85 -28.40 -21.11
N SER A 6 20.55 -27.87 -22.31
CA SER A 6 19.86 -26.58 -22.46
C SER A 6 18.40 -26.62 -21.98
N ILE A 7 17.71 -27.74 -22.17
CA ILE A 7 16.34 -27.94 -21.67
C ILE A 7 16.33 -28.01 -20.14
N ILE A 8 17.30 -28.71 -19.54
CA ILE A 8 17.44 -28.79 -18.08
C ILE A 8 17.82 -27.43 -17.50
N LEU A 9 18.77 -26.70 -18.10
CA LEU A 9 19.15 -25.36 -17.65
C LEU A 9 17.98 -24.36 -17.74
N SER A 10 17.22 -24.41 -18.83
CA SER A 10 16.01 -23.60 -19.03
C SER A 10 14.94 -23.90 -17.98
N SER A 11 14.70 -25.18 -17.70
CA SER A 11 13.76 -25.62 -16.66
C SER A 11 14.19 -25.16 -15.26
N VAL A 12 15.48 -25.31 -14.93
CA VAL A 12 16.03 -24.87 -13.63
C VAL A 12 15.93 -23.35 -13.47
N ASN A 13 16.26 -22.57 -14.51
CA ASN A 13 16.11 -21.12 -14.48
C ASN A 13 14.65 -20.69 -14.28
N LYS A 14 13.70 -21.40 -14.91
CA LYS A 14 12.27 -21.13 -14.75
C LYS A 14 11.79 -21.38 -13.31
N VAL A 15 12.25 -22.46 -12.67
CA VAL A 15 11.90 -22.77 -11.28
C VAL A 15 12.47 -21.73 -10.31
N ILE A 16 13.73 -21.30 -10.53
CA ILE A 16 14.37 -20.26 -9.70
C ILE A 16 13.61 -18.94 -9.84
N PHE A 17 13.25 -18.55 -11.06
CA PHE A 17 12.50 -17.33 -11.33
C PHE A 17 11.13 -17.31 -10.62
N MET A 18 10.38 -18.42 -10.71
CA MET A 18 9.08 -18.55 -10.02
C MET A 18 9.21 -18.42 -8.50
N ARG A 19 10.26 -18.98 -7.90
CA ARG A 19 10.49 -18.87 -6.45
C ARG A 19 10.81 -17.44 -6.01
N LEU A 20 11.58 -16.70 -6.81
CA LEU A 20 11.88 -15.29 -6.56
C LEU A 20 10.65 -14.40 -6.72
N GLU A 21 9.78 -14.69 -7.69
CA GLU A 21 8.52 -13.97 -7.88
C GLU A 21 7.59 -14.14 -6.67
N VAL A 22 7.44 -15.37 -6.17
CA VAL A 22 6.63 -15.64 -4.98
C VAL A 22 7.24 -14.97 -3.73
N LEU A 23 8.57 -15.07 -3.56
CA LEU A 23 9.25 -14.46 -2.43
C LEU A 23 9.13 -12.93 -2.43
N SER A 24 9.36 -12.29 -3.58
CA SER A 24 9.23 -10.83 -3.72
C SER A 24 7.81 -10.37 -3.45
N HIS A 25 6.80 -11.13 -3.89
CA HIS A 25 5.40 -10.85 -3.59
C HIS A 25 5.12 -10.84 -2.07
N ILE A 26 5.59 -11.86 -1.35
CA ILE A 26 5.42 -11.97 0.10
C ILE A 26 6.15 -10.81 0.80
N VAL A 27 7.40 -10.55 0.44
CA VAL A 27 8.22 -9.50 1.07
C VAL A 27 7.62 -8.11 0.88
N ILE A 28 7.23 -7.76 -0.36
CA ILE A 28 6.65 -6.44 -0.66
C ILE A 28 5.31 -6.27 0.05
N LYS A 29 4.46 -7.31 0.05
CA LYS A 29 3.18 -7.29 0.76
C LYS A 29 3.37 -7.03 2.26
N PHE A 30 4.28 -7.75 2.91
CA PHE A 30 4.59 -7.56 4.33
C PHE A 30 5.17 -6.17 4.59
N ALA A 31 6.08 -5.70 3.73
CA ALA A 31 6.68 -4.38 3.87
C ALA A 31 5.63 -3.25 3.78
N LEU A 32 4.72 -3.31 2.81
CA LEU A 32 3.63 -2.33 2.69
C LEU A 32 2.68 -2.39 3.88
N GLY A 33 2.30 -3.59 4.31
CA GLY A 33 1.41 -3.76 5.46
C GLY A 33 2.03 -3.23 6.75
N LEU A 34 3.29 -3.55 7.01
CA LEU A 34 4.04 -3.04 8.16
C LEU A 34 4.22 -1.52 8.09
N PHE A 35 4.47 -0.97 6.91
CA PHE A 35 4.54 0.47 6.71
C PHE A 35 3.23 1.16 7.12
N MET A 36 2.07 0.66 6.67
CA MET A 36 0.77 1.22 7.05
C MET A 36 0.49 1.09 8.55
N LEU A 37 0.86 -0.04 9.17
CA LEU A 37 0.74 -0.22 10.62
C LEU A 37 1.62 0.78 11.39
N ALA A 38 2.88 0.94 10.99
CA ALA A 38 3.78 1.89 11.63
C ALA A 38 3.29 3.34 11.44
N GLN A 39 2.83 3.68 10.24
CA GLN A 39 2.33 5.02 9.91
C GLN A 39 1.04 5.35 10.66
N SER A 40 0.11 4.42 10.77
CA SER A 40 -1.12 4.61 11.55
C SER A 40 -0.82 4.81 13.05
N LEU A 41 0.11 4.05 13.62
CA LEU A 41 0.55 4.25 15.01
C LEU A 41 1.20 5.63 15.20
N TYR A 42 2.05 6.04 14.26
CA TYR A 42 2.65 7.38 14.25
C TYR A 42 1.58 8.48 14.19
N HIS A 43 0.58 8.33 13.31
CA HIS A 43 -0.55 9.24 13.22
C HIS A 43 -1.34 9.30 14.53
N ILE A 44 -1.64 8.16 15.18
CA ILE A 44 -2.33 8.12 16.48
C ILE A 44 -1.54 8.85 17.56
N VAL A 45 -0.22 8.64 17.65
CA VAL A 45 0.63 9.27 18.67
C VAL A 45 0.66 10.79 18.51
N ILE A 46 0.74 11.28 17.26
CA ILE A 46 0.83 12.72 16.99
C ILE A 46 -0.54 13.38 16.92
N TYR A 47 -1.61 12.60 16.80
CA TYR A 47 -2.98 13.09 16.65
C TYR A 47 -3.36 14.12 17.73
N GLY A 48 -2.99 13.89 19.00
CA GLY A 48 -3.26 14.86 20.07
C GLY A 48 -2.57 16.22 19.87
N SER A 49 -1.35 16.22 19.32
CA SER A 49 -0.63 17.45 18.93
C SER A 49 -1.22 18.09 17.68
N TYR A 50 -1.75 17.28 16.75
CA TYR A 50 -2.40 17.76 15.54
C TYR A 50 -3.75 18.43 15.85
N ILE A 51 -4.61 17.84 16.68
CA ILE A 51 -5.88 18.46 17.08
C ILE A 51 -5.65 19.81 17.73
N SER A 52 -4.71 19.92 18.67
CA SER A 52 -4.48 21.19 19.38
C SER A 52 -4.02 22.30 18.43
N LYS A 53 -3.21 21.98 17.41
CA LYS A 53 -2.84 22.93 16.35
C LYS A 53 -4.01 23.25 15.43
N LEU A 54 -4.76 22.24 15.02
CA LEU A 54 -5.93 22.39 14.16
C LEU A 54 -6.99 23.27 14.82
N GLU A 55 -7.26 23.08 16.11
CA GLU A 55 -8.21 23.90 16.87
C GLU A 55 -7.79 25.38 16.90
N MET A 56 -6.48 25.68 17.02
CA MET A 56 -5.98 27.06 16.92
C MET A 56 -6.20 27.67 15.53
N TYR A 57 -5.99 26.90 14.45
CA TYR A 57 -6.20 27.38 13.08
C TYR A 57 -7.70 27.47 12.70
N LEU A 58 -8.54 26.60 13.24
CA LEU A 58 -9.97 26.60 12.97
C LEU A 58 -10.69 27.68 13.77
N ARG A 59 -10.22 28.03 14.98
CA ARG A 59 -10.72 29.21 15.70
C ARG A 59 -10.44 30.52 14.96
N SER A 60 -9.41 30.59 14.12
CA SER A 60 -9.08 31.79 13.34
C SER A 60 -9.75 31.86 11.97
N THR A 61 -10.38 30.77 11.52
CA THR A 61 -11.07 30.70 10.24
C THR A 61 -12.51 30.22 10.49
N GLU A 62 -13.47 31.14 10.53
CA GLU A 62 -14.91 30.91 10.74
C GLU A 62 -15.59 30.08 9.61
N VAL A 63 -14.85 29.25 8.88
CA VAL A 63 -15.19 28.80 7.52
C VAL A 63 -15.86 27.42 7.50
N LEU A 64 -15.81 26.62 8.57
CA LEU A 64 -16.53 25.34 8.62
C LEU A 64 -17.00 24.97 10.04
N ASP A 65 -18.24 24.51 10.14
CA ASP A 65 -18.79 23.88 11.34
C ASP A 65 -18.11 22.50 11.53
N ASN A 66 -16.92 22.53 12.16
CA ASN A 66 -15.88 21.50 12.06
C ASN A 66 -16.10 20.26 12.93
N ASN A 67 -17.25 20.12 13.60
CA ASN A 67 -17.53 18.98 14.48
C ASN A 67 -17.48 17.64 13.72
N LEU A 68 -17.93 17.60 12.47
CA LEU A 68 -17.83 16.40 11.64
C LEU A 68 -16.39 16.05 11.28
N PHE A 69 -15.55 17.05 10.95
CA PHE A 69 -14.15 16.81 10.63
C PHE A 69 -13.38 16.31 11.86
N GLN A 70 -13.63 16.89 13.03
CA GLN A 70 -13.03 16.45 14.29
C GLN A 70 -13.45 15.02 14.66
N LEU A 71 -14.68 14.62 14.33
CA LEU A 71 -15.18 13.27 14.60
C LEU A 71 -14.62 12.23 13.59
N VAL A 72 -14.33 12.64 12.36
CA VAL A 72 -13.84 11.76 11.27
C VAL A 72 -12.32 11.68 11.21
N ALA A 73 -11.59 12.73 11.61
CA ALA A 73 -10.13 12.74 11.63
C ALA A 73 -9.46 11.54 12.37
N PRO A 74 -9.96 11.07 13.52
CA PRO A 74 -9.36 9.92 14.22
C PRO A 74 -9.69 8.58 13.54
N LEU A 75 -10.75 8.51 12.72
CA LEU A 75 -11.10 7.29 11.98
C LEU A 75 -10.09 6.95 10.87
N PHE A 76 -9.39 7.95 10.32
CA PHE A 76 -8.39 7.75 9.27
C PHE A 76 -7.23 6.84 9.71
N PRO A 77 -6.53 7.10 10.83
CA PRO A 77 -5.51 6.19 11.35
C PRO A 77 -6.03 4.76 11.62
N PHE A 78 -7.26 4.62 12.13
CA PHE A 78 -7.86 3.29 12.35
C PHE A 78 -8.09 2.55 11.03
N LEU A 79 -8.56 3.25 9.99
CA LEU A 79 -8.75 2.67 8.67
C LEU A 79 -7.40 2.25 8.06
N GLU A 80 -6.37 3.08 8.19
CA GLU A 80 -5.01 2.78 7.73
C GLU A 80 -4.43 1.54 8.44
N PHE A 81 -4.61 1.46 9.77
CA PHE A 81 -4.23 0.29 10.56
C PHE A 81 -4.96 -0.98 10.10
N ALA A 82 -6.28 -0.91 9.94
CA ALA A 82 -7.11 -2.03 9.53
C ALA A 82 -6.72 -2.53 8.12
N LEU A 83 -6.49 -1.62 7.18
CA LEU A 83 -6.02 -1.96 5.84
C LEU A 83 -4.64 -2.61 5.85
N GLY A 84 -3.70 -2.09 6.65
CA GLY A 84 -2.38 -2.69 6.82
C GLY A 84 -2.45 -4.11 7.37
N LEU A 85 -3.29 -4.33 8.39
CA LEU A 85 -3.51 -5.65 8.99
C LEU A 85 -4.18 -6.63 8.03
N MET A 86 -5.23 -6.19 7.33
CA MET A 86 -5.91 -6.99 6.30
C MET A 86 -4.96 -7.38 5.16
N LEU A 87 -4.05 -6.48 4.76
CA LEU A 87 -3.06 -6.75 3.72
C LEU A 87 -2.09 -7.86 4.14
N ILE A 88 -1.61 -7.82 5.39
CA ILE A 88 -0.71 -8.85 5.94
C ILE A 88 -1.42 -10.21 6.03
N LEU A 89 -2.64 -10.22 6.58
CA LEU A 89 -3.43 -11.43 6.81
C LEU A 89 -4.11 -11.99 5.56
N GLU A 90 -4.02 -11.30 4.41
CA GLU A 90 -4.71 -11.64 3.16
C GLU A 90 -6.24 -11.70 3.25
N VAL A 91 -6.83 -10.99 4.20
CA VAL A 91 -8.28 -10.91 4.38
C VAL A 91 -8.84 -9.88 3.38
N TYR A 92 -9.80 -10.28 2.53
CA TYR A 92 -10.31 -9.45 1.42
C TYR A 92 -9.21 -8.83 0.56
N TYR A 93 -8.13 -9.60 0.32
CA TYR A 93 -6.87 -9.09 -0.26
C TYR A 93 -7.06 -8.25 -1.53
N LYS A 94 -7.99 -8.62 -2.43
CA LYS A 94 -8.23 -7.90 -3.69
C LYS A 94 -8.80 -6.50 -3.45
N GLU A 95 -9.79 -6.42 -2.58
CA GLU A 95 -10.44 -5.18 -2.19
C GLU A 95 -9.46 -4.32 -1.39
N THR A 96 -8.72 -4.93 -0.46
CA THR A 96 -7.70 -4.25 0.35
C THR A 96 -6.59 -3.66 -0.50
N ILE A 97 -5.98 -4.41 -1.43
CA ILE A 97 -4.89 -3.88 -2.28
C ILE A 97 -5.41 -2.79 -3.23
N MET A 98 -6.66 -2.88 -3.69
CA MET A 98 -7.25 -1.82 -4.51
C MET A 98 -7.40 -0.52 -3.70
N MET A 99 -7.88 -0.63 -2.47
CA MET A 99 -8.00 0.52 -1.56
C MET A 99 -6.63 1.11 -1.23
N THR A 100 -5.59 0.30 -0.98
CA THR A 100 -4.24 0.82 -0.70
C THR A 100 -3.63 1.52 -1.91
N VAL A 101 -3.84 1.00 -3.13
CA VAL A 101 -3.43 1.69 -4.37
C VAL A 101 -4.09 3.05 -4.47
N VAL A 102 -5.40 3.13 -4.27
CA VAL A 102 -6.14 4.40 -4.34
C VAL A 102 -5.59 5.39 -3.31
N ILE A 103 -5.41 4.96 -2.05
CA ILE A 103 -4.90 5.81 -0.98
C ILE A 103 -3.50 6.34 -1.30
N PHE A 104 -2.54 5.49 -1.66
CA PHE A 104 -1.18 5.94 -1.94
C PHE A 104 -1.11 6.82 -3.19
N CYS A 105 -1.88 6.53 -4.24
CA CYS A 105 -1.95 7.39 -5.41
C CYS A 105 -2.53 8.77 -5.06
N SER A 106 -3.62 8.82 -4.29
CA SER A 106 -4.21 10.09 -3.84
C SER A 106 -3.24 10.91 -2.99
N ILE A 107 -2.58 10.29 -2.02
CA ILE A 107 -1.57 10.97 -1.18
C ILE A 107 -0.42 11.50 -2.04
N THR A 108 0.09 10.68 -2.97
CA THR A 108 1.17 11.07 -3.88
C THR A 108 0.79 12.31 -4.69
N ILE A 109 -0.41 12.32 -5.29
CA ILE A 109 -0.92 13.47 -6.06
C ILE A 109 -1.01 14.71 -5.16
N ILE A 110 -1.58 14.58 -3.96
CA ILE A 110 -1.70 15.70 -3.02
C ILE A 110 -0.30 16.26 -2.69
N TYR A 111 0.67 15.41 -2.38
CA TYR A 111 2.02 15.85 -2.00
C TYR A 111 2.75 16.58 -3.13
N PHE A 112 2.57 16.14 -4.38
CA PHE A 112 3.12 16.85 -5.54
C PHE A 112 2.40 18.18 -5.80
N LEU A 113 1.10 18.28 -5.53
CA LEU A 113 0.34 19.52 -5.73
C LEU A 113 0.60 20.56 -4.63
N THR A 114 0.92 20.14 -3.42
CA THR A 114 1.16 21.04 -2.28
C THR A 114 2.63 21.39 -2.07
N ASP A 115 3.51 21.07 -3.02
CA ASP A 115 4.97 21.22 -2.92
C ASP A 115 5.53 20.68 -1.58
N TYR A 116 5.01 19.53 -1.13
CA TYR A 116 5.49 18.89 0.09
C TYR A 116 6.92 18.37 -0.11
N GLN A 117 7.62 18.07 0.99
CA GLN A 117 9.02 17.64 0.95
C GLN A 117 9.25 16.54 -0.09
N MET A 118 10.14 16.82 -1.06
CA MET A 118 10.38 15.96 -2.22
C MET A 118 10.73 14.51 -1.84
N SER A 119 11.46 14.30 -0.74
CA SER A 119 11.78 12.96 -0.21
C SER A 119 10.53 12.15 0.13
N ASN A 120 9.51 12.79 0.72
CA ASN A 120 8.28 12.14 1.14
C ASN A 120 7.37 11.88 -0.08
N SER A 121 7.34 12.80 -1.03
CA SER A 121 6.63 12.62 -2.31
C SER A 121 7.20 11.43 -3.10
N LEU A 122 8.52 11.30 -3.17
CA LEU A 122 9.19 10.16 -3.82
C LEU A 122 8.95 8.84 -3.09
N LEU A 123 8.94 8.84 -1.76
CA LEU A 123 8.61 7.66 -0.97
C LEU A 123 7.18 7.18 -1.26
N MET A 124 6.21 8.10 -1.25
CA MET A 124 4.80 7.77 -1.53
C MET A 124 4.61 7.29 -2.98
N LEU A 125 5.34 7.88 -3.93
CA LEU A 125 5.36 7.39 -5.31
C LEU A 125 5.88 5.95 -5.38
N LEU A 126 6.99 5.63 -4.70
CA LEU A 126 7.52 4.26 -4.65
C LEU A 126 6.51 3.27 -4.07
N LEU A 127 5.86 3.64 -2.97
CA LEU A 127 4.82 2.82 -2.33
C LEU A 127 3.62 2.62 -3.26
N SER A 128 3.20 3.66 -3.98
CA SER A 128 2.12 3.56 -4.97
C SER A 128 2.49 2.57 -6.09
N LEU A 129 3.70 2.64 -6.63
CA LEU A 129 4.17 1.72 -7.69
C LEU A 129 4.25 0.28 -7.19
N LEU A 130 4.74 0.05 -5.96
CA LEU A 130 4.79 -1.27 -5.35
C LEU A 130 3.38 -1.85 -5.12
N SER A 131 2.44 -1.03 -4.68
CA SER A 131 1.04 -1.45 -4.49
C SER A 131 0.36 -1.81 -5.82
N ILE A 132 0.62 -1.04 -6.89
CA ILE A 132 0.15 -1.33 -8.25
C ILE A 132 0.76 -2.64 -8.74
N TRP A 133 2.06 -2.83 -8.54
CA TRP A 133 2.75 -4.06 -8.93
C TRP A 133 2.15 -5.30 -8.24
N LEU A 134 1.88 -5.22 -6.93
CA LEU A 134 1.19 -6.29 -6.19
C LEU A 134 -0.21 -6.57 -6.73
N PHE A 135 -0.97 -5.53 -7.07
CA PHE A 135 -2.31 -5.66 -7.62
C PHE A 135 -2.29 -6.34 -9.00
N VAL A 136 -1.41 -5.89 -9.89
CA VAL A 136 -1.27 -6.42 -11.24
C VAL A 136 -0.81 -7.87 -11.23
N ASN A 137 0.24 -8.22 -10.47
CA ASN A 137 0.73 -9.60 -10.39
C ASN A 137 -0.33 -10.57 -9.86
N ARG A 138 -1.21 -10.12 -8.96
CA ARG A 138 -2.33 -10.95 -8.50
C ARG A 138 -3.32 -11.26 -9.61
N LEU A 139 -3.63 -10.29 -10.47
CA LEU A 139 -4.53 -10.50 -11.62
C LEU A 139 -3.96 -11.52 -12.61
N TYR A 140 -2.65 -11.48 -12.87
CA TYR A 140 -1.98 -12.45 -13.74
C TYR A 140 -1.97 -13.86 -13.13
N GLY A 141 -1.69 -14.01 -11.83
CA GLY A 141 -1.71 -15.30 -11.15
C GLY A 141 -3.09 -15.99 -11.16
N HIS A 142 -4.17 -15.21 -11.09
CA HIS A 142 -5.54 -15.76 -11.17
C HIS A 142 -5.90 -16.24 -12.59
N LYS A 143 -5.39 -15.59 -13.64
CA LYS A 143 -5.63 -16.00 -15.04
C LYS A 143 -5.01 -17.37 -15.34
N TYR A 144 -3.79 -17.62 -14.84
CA TYR A 144 -3.11 -18.91 -15.00
C TYR A 144 -3.80 -20.06 -14.25
N LYS A 145 -4.28 -19.82 -13.02
CA LYS A 145 -5.07 -20.84 -12.30
C LYS A 145 -6.38 -21.18 -13.00
N LYS A 146 -7.00 -20.24 -13.72
CA LYS A 146 -8.26 -20.50 -14.44
C LYS A 146 -8.04 -21.27 -15.76
N LEU A 147 -6.86 -21.14 -16.38
CA LEU A 147 -6.52 -21.88 -17.61
C LEU A 147 -6.09 -23.32 -17.36
N SER A 148 -5.60 -23.68 -16.16
CA SER A 148 -5.16 -25.08 -15.89
C SER A 148 -6.31 -26.05 -15.56
N TYR A 149 -7.56 -25.56 -15.53
CA TYR A 149 -8.76 -26.38 -15.35
C TYR A 149 -9.58 -26.52 -16.65
N LEU A 150 -9.05 -26.03 -17.77
CA LEU A 150 -9.56 -26.22 -19.12
C LEU A 150 -8.55 -27.03 -19.93
#